data_AF-A0AAJ2FWF2-F1
#
_entry.id   AF-A0AAJ2FWF2-F1
#
_cell.length_a   1.000
_cell.length_b   1.000
_cell.length_c   1.000
_cell.angle_alpha   90.00
_cell.angle_beta   90.00
_cell.angle_gamma   90.00
#
_symmetry.space_group_name_H-M   'P 1'
#
loop_
_entity.id
_entity.type
_entity.pdbx_description
1 polymer ?
#
loop_
_entity_poly.entity_id
_entity_poly.type
_entity_poly.pdbx_seq_one_letter_code
_entity_poly.pdbx_strand_id
1 'polypeptide(L)'
;MHLIQLPASVLAIALALCGIFAFGVRVWLKTFIESRVKVTVDIQTEEIRSQLRNSEERLKSNLRNREAEISVLRDGALSGRASRAAQIDKRRLEAVDHLWDAVLKLSSLQGPALTLSMLKLDAVAKEVPENENLREMLEMMMLVKDFEETISGLRAEVERPYVEEPLWSAYSAYSSVIIGSWAIMKMLTIGIKDANQFVKLDHMKNVLKAALPHRAKVIDEGDVTSHYHFLDEIKQNILVEIKRELDGERADGEALKKAATIMDAVKKVERDASEISNTPASSEKF
;
A
#
# COMPACT_ATOMS: atom_id res chain seq x y z
N MET A 1 -81.75 72.09 67.43
CA MET A 1 -82.96 71.63 66.72
C MET A 1 -82.60 70.38 65.91
N HIS A 2 -83.18 69.25 66.32
CA HIS A 2 -83.22 67.89 65.75
C HIS A 2 -81.93 67.18 65.28
N LEU A 3 -81.32 66.43 66.21
CA LEU A 3 -80.63 65.17 65.90
C LEU A 3 -81.68 64.12 65.54
N ILE A 4 -81.63 63.59 64.32
CA ILE A 4 -82.51 62.52 63.84
C ILE A 4 -82.07 61.22 64.51
N GLN A 5 -82.84 60.73 65.48
CA GLN A 5 -82.69 59.39 66.04
C GLN A 5 -83.27 58.38 65.04
N LEU A 6 -82.38 57.66 64.34
CA LEU A 6 -82.77 56.50 63.54
C LEU A 6 -83.17 55.32 64.48
N PRO A 7 -84.26 54.60 64.19
CA PRO A 7 -84.70 53.48 65.01
C PRO A 7 -83.68 52.32 64.95
N ALA A 8 -83.37 51.72 66.10
CA ALA A 8 -82.35 50.66 66.25
C ALA A 8 -82.57 49.44 65.33
N SER A 9 -83.81 49.20 64.88
CA SER A 9 -84.16 48.15 63.91
C SER A 9 -83.58 48.38 62.50
N VAL A 10 -83.42 49.63 62.07
CA VAL A 10 -82.85 49.98 60.74
C VAL A 10 -81.33 49.76 60.73
N LEU A 11 -80.68 49.99 61.87
CA LEU A 11 -79.23 49.78 62.04
C LEU A 11 -78.85 48.28 62.04
N ALA A 12 -79.68 47.43 62.63
CA ALA A 12 -79.48 45.97 62.62
C ALA A 12 -79.65 45.35 61.22
N ILE A 13 -80.64 45.83 60.45
CA ILE A 13 -80.87 45.37 59.07
C ILE A 13 -79.73 45.83 58.15
N ALA A 14 -79.22 47.05 58.32
CA ALA A 14 -78.07 47.54 57.57
C ALA A 14 -76.80 46.72 57.87
N LEU A 15 -76.54 46.38 59.13
CA LEU A 15 -75.41 45.52 59.53
C LEU A 15 -75.52 44.09 58.97
N ALA A 16 -76.71 43.50 58.98
CA ALA A 16 -76.96 42.17 58.42
C ALA A 16 -76.79 42.17 56.88
N LEU A 17 -77.31 43.19 56.19
CA LEU A 17 -77.13 43.36 54.74
C LEU A 17 -75.65 43.60 54.37
N CYS A 18 -74.91 44.37 55.17
CA CYS A 18 -73.47 44.54 55.00
C CYS A 18 -72.70 43.23 55.21
N GLY A 19 -73.10 42.39 56.18
CA GLY A 19 -72.50 41.08 56.40
C GLY A 19 -72.72 40.12 55.23
N ILE A 20 -73.94 40.07 54.69
CA ILE A 20 -74.30 39.25 53.51
C ILE A 20 -73.58 39.76 52.26
N PHE A 21 -73.51 41.08 52.07
CA PHE A 21 -72.79 41.69 50.96
C PHE A 21 -71.28 41.42 51.04
N ALA A 22 -70.66 41.59 52.21
CA ALA A 22 -69.25 41.29 52.42
C ALA A 22 -68.94 39.80 52.19
N PHE A 23 -69.82 38.90 52.60
CA PHE A 23 -69.69 37.47 52.33
C PHE A 23 -69.83 37.15 50.83
N GLY A 24 -70.81 37.74 50.16
CA GLY A 24 -71.02 37.60 48.71
C GLY A 24 -69.82 38.11 47.89
N VAL A 25 -69.28 39.28 48.24
CA VAL A 25 -68.07 39.83 47.63
C VAL A 25 -66.88 38.91 47.87
N ARG A 26 -66.70 38.36 49.07
CA ARG A 26 -65.60 37.42 49.37
C ARG A 26 -65.69 36.14 48.55
N VAL A 27 -66.87 35.55 48.42
CA VAL A 27 -67.09 34.34 47.62
C VAL A 27 -66.87 34.62 46.14
N TRP A 28 -67.37 35.74 45.64
CA TRP A 28 -67.19 36.18 44.25
C TRP A 28 -65.71 36.47 43.93
N LEU A 29 -65.00 37.17 44.83
CA LEU A 29 -63.58 37.47 44.63
C LEU A 29 -62.74 36.19 44.60
N LYS A 30 -63.04 35.23 45.49
CA LYS A 30 -62.36 33.95 45.55
C LYS A 30 -62.57 33.15 44.26
N THR A 31 -63.82 33.02 43.80
CA THR A 31 -64.12 32.28 42.57
C THR A 31 -63.58 32.99 41.32
N PHE A 32 -63.57 34.32 41.29
CA PHE A 32 -63.01 35.09 40.20
C PHE A 32 -61.48 34.93 40.12
N ILE A 33 -60.78 35.00 41.25
CA ILE A 33 -59.32 34.80 41.31
C ILE A 33 -58.95 33.34 40.98
N GLU A 34 -59.65 32.36 41.55
CA GLU A 34 -59.41 30.94 41.25
C GLU A 34 -59.66 30.60 39.78
N SER A 35 -60.73 31.13 39.18
CA SER A 35 -61.03 30.94 37.76
C SER A 35 -59.96 31.58 36.87
N ARG A 36 -59.51 32.80 37.19
CA ARG A 36 -58.44 33.47 36.45
C ARG A 36 -57.11 32.72 36.55
N VAL A 37 -56.70 32.32 37.75
CA VAL A 37 -55.45 31.56 37.97
C VAL A 37 -55.49 30.22 37.27
N LYS A 38 -56.62 29.49 37.36
CA LYS A 38 -56.78 28.19 36.70
C LYS A 38 -56.65 28.32 35.19
N VAL A 39 -57.29 29.31 34.56
CA VAL A 39 -57.15 29.55 33.12
C VAL A 39 -55.70 29.87 32.73
N THR A 40 -54.99 30.70 33.50
CA THR A 40 -53.58 31.00 33.22
C THR A 40 -52.69 29.77 33.35
N VAL A 41 -52.87 28.96 34.41
CA VAL A 41 -52.13 27.71 34.61
C VAL A 41 -52.44 26.72 33.50
N ASP A 42 -53.71 26.55 33.12
CA ASP A 42 -54.12 25.65 32.04
C ASP A 42 -53.46 26.09 30.71
N ILE A 43 -53.48 27.38 30.38
CA ILE A 43 -52.78 27.93 29.20
C ILE A 43 -51.27 27.65 29.26
N GLN A 44 -50.62 27.90 30.40
CA GLN A 44 -49.19 27.67 30.56
C GLN A 44 -48.83 26.18 30.47
N THR A 45 -49.64 25.28 31.03
CA THR A 45 -49.39 23.84 30.94
C THR A 45 -49.57 23.33 29.52
N GLU A 46 -50.55 23.85 28.79
CA GLU A 46 -50.76 23.49 27.39
C GLU A 46 -49.66 24.08 26.49
N GLU A 47 -49.20 25.30 26.77
CA GLU A 47 -48.06 25.90 26.10
C GLU A 47 -46.78 25.11 26.34
N ILE A 48 -46.47 24.74 27.59
CA ILE A 48 -45.30 23.92 27.93
C ILE A 48 -45.40 22.54 27.28
N ARG A 49 -46.58 21.90 27.28
CA ARG A 49 -46.80 20.61 26.59
C ARG A 49 -46.59 20.73 25.09
N SER A 50 -47.11 21.79 24.47
CA SER A 50 -46.92 22.07 23.05
C SER A 50 -45.45 22.34 22.73
N GLN A 51 -44.76 23.17 23.52
CA GLN A 51 -43.33 23.42 23.37
C GLN A 51 -42.50 22.15 23.52
N LEU A 52 -42.82 21.31 24.52
CA LEU A 52 -42.15 20.04 24.75
C LEU A 52 -42.34 19.10 23.55
N ARG A 53 -43.59 18.93 23.09
CA ARG A 53 -43.90 18.11 21.92
C ARG A 53 -43.21 18.60 20.65
N ASN A 54 -43.21 19.92 20.41
CA ASN A 54 -42.51 20.52 19.28
C ASN A 54 -40.99 20.30 19.38
N SER A 55 -40.42 20.40 20.58
CA SER A 55 -38.99 20.15 20.81
C SER A 55 -38.65 18.67 20.61
N GLU A 56 -39.51 17.75 21.04
CA GLU A 56 -39.35 16.31 20.85
C GLU A 56 -39.44 15.94 19.36
N GLU A 57 -40.44 16.46 18.64
CA GLU A 57 -40.60 16.24 17.19
C GLU A 57 -39.39 16.79 16.42
N ARG A 58 -38.88 17.98 16.80
CA ARG A 58 -37.65 18.56 16.22
C ARG A 58 -36.42 17.71 16.51
N LEU A 59 -36.21 17.28 17.75
CA LEU A 59 -35.08 16.43 18.13
C LEU A 59 -35.13 15.08 17.40
N LYS A 60 -36.31 14.48 17.30
CA LYS A 60 -36.51 13.22 16.57
C LYS A 60 -36.24 13.36 15.07
N SER A 61 -36.72 14.45 14.47
CA SER A 61 -36.42 14.77 13.06
C SER A 61 -34.92 15.00 12.85
N ASN A 62 -34.28 15.78 13.73
CA ASN A 62 -32.84 16.01 13.67
C ASN A 62 -32.04 14.71 13.84
N LEU A 63 -32.41 13.84 14.77
CA LEU A 63 -31.77 12.54 14.94
C LEU A 63 -31.88 11.68 13.68
N ARG A 64 -33.07 11.58 13.08
CA ARG A 64 -33.27 10.85 11.82
C ARG A 64 -32.42 11.42 10.68
N ASN A 65 -32.35 12.75 10.55
CA ASN A 65 -31.55 13.40 9.53
C ASN A 65 -30.05 13.13 9.75
N ARG A 66 -29.57 13.20 11.00
CA ARG A 66 -28.18 12.88 11.34
C ARG A 66 -27.85 11.41 11.14
N GLU A 67 -28.76 10.50 11.44
CA GLU A 67 -28.60 9.06 11.24
C GLU A 67 -28.55 8.71 9.75
N ALA A 68 -29.39 9.35 8.93
CA ALA A 68 -29.32 9.25 7.47
C ALA A 68 -28.00 9.82 6.92
N GLU A 69 -27.54 10.97 7.41
CA GLU A 69 -26.25 11.58 7.04
C GLU A 69 -25.08 10.63 7.39
N ILE A 70 -25.08 10.06 8.60
CA ILE A 70 -24.07 9.07 9.03
C ILE A 70 -24.11 7.83 8.14
N SER A 71 -25.30 7.32 7.78
CA SER A 71 -25.41 6.16 6.88
C SER A 71 -24.81 6.47 5.51
N VAL A 72 -25.14 7.61 4.91
CA VAL A 72 -24.61 8.02 3.59
C VAL A 72 -23.09 8.19 3.65
N LEU A 73 -22.55 8.80 4.71
CA LEU A 73 -21.10 8.95 4.88
C LEU A 73 -20.41 7.59 5.06
N ARG A 74 -20.99 6.69 5.86
CA ARG A 74 -20.45 5.35 6.08
C ARG A 74 -20.46 4.55 4.78
N ASP A 75 -21.58 4.52 4.08
CA ASP A 75 -21.73 3.75 2.85
C ASP A 75 -20.85 4.33 1.73
N GLY A 76 -20.74 5.66 1.65
CA GLY A 76 -19.78 6.35 0.77
C GLY A 76 -18.33 6.04 1.10
N ALA A 77 -17.95 6.03 2.38
CA ALA A 77 -16.59 5.70 2.82
C ALA A 77 -16.24 4.22 2.58
N LEU A 78 -17.18 3.30 2.83
CA LEU A 78 -17.01 1.87 2.57
C LEU A 78 -16.91 1.59 1.07
N SER A 79 -17.81 2.17 0.26
CA SER A 79 -17.77 2.07 -1.20
C SER A 79 -16.48 2.65 -1.77
N GLY A 80 -16.05 3.82 -1.28
CA GLY A 80 -14.78 4.44 -1.67
C GLY A 80 -13.57 3.58 -1.31
N ARG A 81 -13.57 2.92 -0.14
CA ARG A 81 -12.52 1.97 0.25
C ARG A 81 -12.52 0.72 -0.64
N ALA A 82 -13.68 0.13 -0.88
CA ALA A 82 -13.81 -1.05 -1.72
C ALA A 82 -13.36 -0.78 -3.16
N SER A 83 -13.73 0.37 -3.73
CA SER A 83 -13.31 0.80 -5.06
C SER A 83 -11.80 1.00 -5.15
N ARG A 84 -11.18 1.64 -4.15
CA ARG A 84 -9.72 1.79 -4.09
C ARG A 84 -9.00 0.45 -3.94
N ALA A 85 -9.51 -0.44 -3.09
CA ALA A 85 -8.96 -1.78 -2.93
C ALA A 85 -8.98 -2.54 -4.26
N ALA A 86 -10.12 -2.55 -4.97
CA ALA A 86 -10.25 -3.18 -6.27
C ALA A 86 -9.30 -2.58 -7.33
N GLN A 87 -9.08 -1.25 -7.32
CA GLN A 87 -8.11 -0.61 -8.22
C GLN A 87 -6.67 -0.99 -7.90
N ILE A 88 -6.31 -1.09 -6.62
CA ILE A 88 -4.98 -1.52 -6.18
C ILE A 88 -4.77 -2.98 -6.57
N ASP A 89 -5.74 -3.86 -6.30
CA ASP A 89 -5.66 -5.27 -6.63
C ASP A 89 -5.54 -5.47 -8.15
N LYS A 90 -6.32 -4.72 -8.93
CA LYS A 90 -6.16 -4.70 -10.39
C LYS A 90 -4.74 -4.31 -10.80
N ARG A 91 -4.16 -3.28 -10.18
CA ARG A 91 -2.81 -2.83 -10.51
C ARG A 91 -1.74 -3.85 -10.12
N ARG A 92 -1.93 -4.58 -9.02
CA ARG A 92 -1.06 -5.69 -8.61
C ARG A 92 -1.08 -6.84 -9.63
N LEU A 93 -2.27 -7.21 -10.12
CA LEU A 93 -2.40 -8.23 -11.16
C LEU A 93 -1.65 -7.82 -12.45
N GLU A 94 -1.80 -6.57 -12.88
CA GLU A 94 -1.06 -6.04 -14.04
C GLU A 94 0.45 -6.03 -13.81
N ALA A 95 0.89 -5.67 -12.59
CA ALA A 95 2.29 -5.62 -12.23
C ALA A 95 2.94 -7.01 -12.26
N VAL A 96 2.25 -8.02 -11.75
CA VAL A 96 2.67 -9.43 -11.80
C VAL A 96 2.79 -9.92 -13.25
N ASP A 97 1.84 -9.59 -14.12
CA ASP A 97 1.87 -9.97 -15.54
C ASP A 97 3.05 -9.31 -16.28
N HIS A 98 3.24 -7.99 -16.08
CA HIS A 98 4.37 -7.27 -16.65
C HIS A 98 5.72 -7.78 -16.13
N LEU A 99 5.81 -8.17 -14.85
CA LEU A 99 7.02 -8.76 -14.30
C LEU A 99 7.31 -10.13 -14.91
N TRP A 100 6.27 -10.94 -15.15
CA TRP A 100 6.43 -12.22 -15.83
C TRP A 100 6.89 -12.05 -17.28
N ASP A 101 6.32 -11.09 -18.02
CA ASP A 101 6.81 -10.72 -19.36
C ASP A 101 8.30 -10.31 -19.33
N ALA A 102 8.70 -9.53 -18.32
CA ALA A 102 10.11 -9.19 -18.09
C ALA A 102 10.98 -10.44 -17.86
N VAL A 103 10.50 -11.43 -17.10
CA VAL A 103 11.20 -12.71 -16.90
C VAL A 103 11.33 -13.49 -18.20
N LEU A 104 10.28 -13.54 -19.04
CA LEU A 104 10.34 -14.23 -20.33
C LEU A 104 11.33 -13.56 -21.28
N LYS A 105 11.36 -12.23 -21.33
CA LYS A 105 12.35 -11.45 -22.08
C LYS A 105 13.77 -11.70 -21.58
N LEU A 106 13.99 -11.72 -20.27
CA LEU A 106 15.30 -12.08 -19.71
C LEU A 106 15.69 -13.53 -20.01
N SER A 107 14.72 -14.45 -20.04
CA SER A 107 14.95 -15.86 -20.36
C SER A 107 15.48 -16.08 -21.77
N SER A 108 15.13 -15.22 -22.74
CA SER A 108 15.72 -15.29 -24.09
C SER A 108 17.17 -14.81 -24.12
N LEU A 109 17.63 -14.09 -23.09
CA LEU A 109 19.00 -13.57 -22.94
C LEU A 109 19.92 -14.51 -22.15
N GLN A 110 19.54 -15.78 -21.97
CA GLN A 110 20.36 -16.74 -21.21
C GLN A 110 21.57 -17.29 -21.99
N GLY A 111 21.66 -17.02 -23.30
CA GLY A 111 22.74 -17.47 -24.18
C GLY A 111 24.16 -17.26 -23.60
N PRO A 112 24.53 -16.04 -23.15
CA PRO A 112 25.82 -15.77 -22.54
C PRO A 112 26.11 -16.63 -21.30
N ALA A 113 25.11 -16.84 -20.44
CA ALA A 113 25.26 -17.69 -19.26
C ALA A 113 25.49 -19.16 -19.65
N LEU A 114 24.76 -19.65 -20.65
CA LEU A 114 24.95 -20.99 -21.21
C LEU A 114 26.34 -21.16 -21.83
N THR A 115 26.80 -20.16 -22.58
CA THR A 115 28.12 -20.21 -23.21
C THR A 115 29.22 -20.20 -22.16
N LEU A 116 29.12 -19.32 -21.16
CA LEU A 116 30.07 -19.32 -20.03
C LEU A 116 30.12 -20.67 -19.32
N SER A 117 29.01 -21.40 -19.19
CA SER A 117 29.01 -22.71 -18.54
C SER A 117 29.80 -23.79 -19.28
N MET A 118 30.02 -23.60 -20.58
CA MET A 118 30.80 -24.51 -21.42
C MET A 118 32.29 -24.16 -21.46
N LEU A 119 32.67 -22.96 -21.01
CA LEU A 119 34.04 -22.45 -21.11
C LEU A 119 34.86 -22.73 -19.84
N LYS A 120 36.17 -22.88 -20.00
CA LYS A 120 37.11 -22.77 -18.88
C LYS A 120 37.55 -21.31 -18.78
N LEU A 121 36.88 -20.55 -17.93
CA LEU A 121 37.01 -19.09 -17.86
C LEU A 121 38.48 -18.64 -17.74
N ASP A 122 39.26 -19.27 -16.86
CA ASP A 122 40.68 -18.97 -16.65
C ASP A 122 41.57 -19.22 -17.87
N ALA A 123 41.24 -20.23 -18.68
CA ALA A 123 42.01 -20.56 -19.89
C ALA A 123 41.68 -19.56 -21.00
N VAL A 124 40.38 -19.29 -21.18
CA VAL A 124 39.88 -18.33 -22.17
C VAL A 124 40.40 -16.93 -21.86
N ALA A 125 40.26 -16.45 -20.63
CA ALA A 125 40.70 -15.11 -20.23
C ALA A 125 42.19 -14.84 -20.47
N LYS A 126 43.04 -15.87 -20.44
CA LYS A 126 44.49 -15.75 -20.74
C LYS A 126 44.80 -15.62 -22.22
N GLU A 127 43.98 -16.20 -23.09
CA GLU A 127 44.24 -16.33 -24.52
C GLU A 127 43.55 -15.23 -25.35
N VAL A 128 42.38 -14.78 -24.89
CA VAL A 128 41.55 -13.77 -25.57
C VAL A 128 42.28 -12.45 -25.91
N PRO A 129 43.19 -11.88 -25.07
CA PRO A 129 43.87 -10.63 -25.43
C PRO A 129 44.67 -10.71 -26.75
N GLU A 130 45.23 -11.88 -27.04
CA GLU A 130 46.14 -12.10 -28.18
C GLU A 130 45.51 -12.91 -29.33
N ASN A 131 44.31 -13.49 -29.13
CA ASN A 131 43.67 -14.39 -30.08
C ASN A 131 42.36 -13.81 -30.63
N GLU A 132 42.43 -13.15 -31.78
CA GLU A 132 41.27 -12.53 -32.45
C GLU A 132 40.22 -13.56 -32.89
N ASN A 133 40.64 -14.72 -33.41
CA ASN A 133 39.73 -15.80 -33.80
C ASN A 133 38.92 -16.31 -32.61
N LEU A 134 39.52 -16.37 -31.42
CA LEU A 134 38.82 -16.75 -30.19
C LEU A 134 37.77 -15.69 -29.81
N ARG A 135 38.06 -14.40 -29.97
CA ARG A 135 37.09 -13.31 -29.73
C ARG A 135 35.89 -13.40 -30.67
N GLU A 136 36.13 -13.60 -31.96
CA GLU A 136 35.06 -13.78 -32.96
C GLU A 136 34.21 -15.02 -32.67
N MET A 137 34.85 -16.14 -32.29
CA MET A 137 34.14 -17.35 -31.89
C MET A 137 33.24 -17.10 -30.68
N LEU A 138 33.74 -16.42 -29.65
CA LEU A 138 32.97 -16.05 -28.47
C LEU A 138 31.79 -15.14 -28.81
N GLU A 139 31.97 -14.17 -29.72
CA GLU A 139 30.90 -13.29 -30.18
C GLU A 139 29.80 -14.07 -30.92
N MET A 140 30.17 -14.99 -31.81
CA MET A 140 29.20 -15.89 -32.46
C MET A 140 28.46 -16.78 -31.44
N MET A 141 29.15 -17.21 -30.37
CA MET A 141 28.60 -18.06 -29.32
C MET A 141 27.78 -17.29 -28.28
N MET A 142 27.69 -15.95 -28.30
CA MET A 142 26.79 -15.23 -27.37
C MET A 142 25.32 -15.59 -27.59
N LEU A 143 24.95 -16.08 -28.78
CA LEU A 143 23.60 -16.52 -29.16
C LEU A 143 22.51 -15.47 -28.86
N VAL A 144 22.90 -14.19 -28.79
CA VAL A 144 22.04 -13.04 -28.50
C VAL A 144 22.54 -11.88 -29.34
N LYS A 145 21.64 -11.25 -30.11
CA LYS A 145 21.96 -10.10 -30.96
C LYS A 145 21.48 -8.76 -30.39
N ASP A 146 20.31 -8.77 -29.76
CA ASP A 146 19.60 -7.54 -29.38
C ASP A 146 19.56 -7.33 -27.86
N PHE A 147 20.65 -7.66 -27.16
CA PHE A 147 20.72 -7.59 -25.68
C PHE A 147 20.41 -6.19 -25.16
N GLU A 148 21.10 -5.18 -25.69
CA GLU A 148 20.98 -3.79 -25.24
C GLU A 148 19.58 -3.22 -25.49
N GLU A 149 18.98 -3.53 -26.65
CA GLU A 149 17.60 -3.16 -26.97
C GLU A 149 16.61 -3.85 -26.02
N THR A 150 16.80 -5.16 -25.78
CA THR A 150 15.93 -5.93 -24.88
C THR A 150 16.01 -5.40 -23.45
N ILE A 151 17.21 -5.12 -22.93
CA ILE A 151 17.39 -4.59 -21.58
C ILE A 151 16.84 -3.18 -21.44
N SER A 152 17.11 -2.28 -22.39
CA SER A 152 16.58 -0.90 -22.35
C SER A 152 15.05 -0.85 -22.48
N GLY A 153 14.45 -1.84 -23.16
CA GLY A 153 12.99 -2.01 -23.24
C GLY A 153 12.33 -2.62 -22.00
N LEU A 154 13.10 -3.16 -21.04
CA LEU A 154 12.54 -3.71 -19.80
C LEU A 154 12.03 -2.57 -18.90
N ARG A 155 10.75 -2.63 -18.53
CA ARG A 155 10.11 -1.64 -17.65
C ARG A 155 9.69 -2.21 -16.29
N ALA A 156 10.37 -3.26 -15.82
CA ALA A 156 10.03 -3.95 -14.58
C ALA A 156 10.08 -3.04 -13.33
N GLU A 157 10.98 -2.06 -13.29
CA GLU A 157 11.14 -1.15 -12.15
C GLU A 157 9.86 -0.32 -11.85
N VAL A 158 9.07 -0.02 -12.88
CA VAL A 158 7.81 0.74 -12.72
C VAL A 158 6.78 -0.05 -11.91
N GLU A 159 6.92 -1.38 -11.90
CA GLU A 159 6.02 -2.30 -11.21
C GLU A 159 6.38 -2.50 -9.74
N ARG A 160 7.56 -2.04 -9.32
CA ARG A 160 8.08 -2.23 -7.96
C ARG A 160 7.10 -1.88 -6.83
N PRO A 161 6.32 -0.78 -6.88
CA PRO A 161 5.39 -0.42 -5.82
C PRO A 161 4.20 -1.37 -5.67
N TYR A 162 3.97 -2.22 -6.66
CA TYR A 162 2.77 -3.06 -6.79
C TYR A 162 3.08 -4.55 -6.68
N VAL A 163 4.33 -4.92 -6.40
CA VAL A 163 4.79 -6.31 -6.30
C VAL A 163 5.31 -6.58 -4.88
N GLU A 164 5.05 -7.78 -4.35
CA GLU A 164 5.59 -8.15 -3.05
C GLU A 164 7.12 -8.36 -3.05
N GLU A 165 7.73 -8.11 -1.89
CA GLU A 165 9.18 -8.19 -1.69
C GLU A 165 9.83 -9.51 -2.10
N PRO A 166 9.26 -10.68 -1.76
CA PRO A 166 9.81 -11.98 -2.18
C PRO A 166 9.87 -12.11 -3.70
N LEU A 167 8.77 -11.78 -4.39
CA LEU A 167 8.68 -11.82 -5.84
C LEU A 167 9.70 -10.88 -6.49
N TRP A 168 9.76 -9.63 -6.02
CA TRP A 168 10.74 -8.66 -6.53
C TRP A 168 12.18 -9.12 -6.32
N SER A 169 12.50 -9.66 -5.14
CA SER A 169 13.85 -10.11 -4.84
C SER A 169 14.29 -11.30 -5.71
N ALA A 170 13.37 -12.24 -5.99
CA ALA A 170 13.64 -13.37 -6.86
C ALA A 170 13.86 -12.92 -8.31
N TYR A 171 13.04 -11.99 -8.81
CA TYR A 171 13.24 -11.34 -10.11
C TYR A 171 14.60 -10.64 -10.18
N SER A 172 14.93 -9.85 -9.16
CA SER A 172 16.18 -9.08 -9.11
C SER A 172 17.41 -9.98 -9.09
N ALA A 173 17.35 -11.12 -8.39
CA ALA A 173 18.40 -12.13 -8.41
C ALA A 173 18.56 -12.73 -9.81
N TYR A 174 17.44 -13.09 -10.46
CA TYR A 174 17.42 -13.65 -11.81
C TYR A 174 18.03 -12.69 -12.84
N SER A 175 17.60 -11.43 -12.84
CA SER A 175 18.10 -10.40 -13.75
C SER A 175 19.58 -10.13 -13.53
N SER A 176 20.02 -10.01 -12.28
CA SER A 176 21.43 -9.75 -11.93
C SER A 176 22.37 -10.83 -12.46
N VAL A 177 21.98 -12.10 -12.35
CA VAL A 177 22.81 -13.21 -12.82
C VAL A 177 22.92 -13.21 -14.35
N ILE A 178 21.82 -12.94 -15.06
CA ILE A 178 21.81 -12.87 -16.53
C ILE A 178 22.64 -11.70 -17.03
N ILE A 179 22.41 -10.50 -16.49
CA ILE A 179 23.14 -9.29 -16.87
C ILE A 179 24.63 -9.43 -16.54
N GLY A 180 24.97 -9.98 -15.37
CA GLY A 180 26.36 -10.26 -15.00
C GLY A 180 27.03 -11.25 -15.95
N SER A 181 26.32 -12.31 -16.35
CA SER A 181 26.84 -13.29 -17.32
C SER A 181 27.09 -12.66 -18.69
N TRP A 182 26.18 -11.81 -19.16
CA TRP A 182 26.40 -11.05 -20.40
C TRP A 182 27.60 -10.11 -20.28
N ALA A 183 27.75 -9.40 -19.17
CA ALA A 183 28.87 -8.47 -18.96
C ALA A 183 30.22 -9.21 -19.02
N ILE A 184 30.33 -10.36 -18.36
CA ILE A 184 31.55 -11.20 -18.40
C ILE A 184 31.83 -11.63 -19.83
N MET A 185 30.82 -12.14 -20.53
CA MET A 185 30.97 -12.60 -21.91
C MET A 185 31.39 -11.47 -22.85
N LYS A 186 30.80 -10.28 -22.70
CA LYS A 186 31.15 -9.09 -23.48
C LYS A 186 32.59 -8.66 -23.22
N MET A 187 33.05 -8.66 -21.97
CA MET A 187 34.45 -8.37 -21.63
C MET A 187 35.44 -9.33 -22.29
N LEU A 188 35.10 -10.62 -22.33
CA LEU A 188 35.92 -11.59 -23.09
C LEU A 188 35.91 -11.23 -24.57
N THR A 189 34.75 -10.95 -25.18
CA THR A 189 34.72 -10.64 -26.64
C THR A 189 35.55 -9.42 -27.05
N ILE A 190 35.82 -8.48 -26.13
CA ILE A 190 36.64 -7.28 -26.39
C ILE A 190 38.12 -7.44 -25.98
N GLY A 191 38.55 -8.59 -25.47
CA GLY A 191 39.96 -8.83 -25.16
C GLY A 191 40.41 -8.49 -23.73
N ILE A 192 39.51 -8.27 -22.78
CA ILE A 192 39.90 -7.97 -21.40
C ILE A 192 40.46 -9.24 -20.73
N LYS A 193 41.72 -9.15 -20.28
CA LYS A 193 42.48 -10.25 -19.70
C LYS A 193 41.99 -10.71 -18.32
N ASP A 194 41.47 -9.79 -17.52
CA ASP A 194 41.04 -10.08 -16.16
C ASP A 194 39.66 -9.46 -15.89
N ALA A 195 38.62 -10.26 -16.16
CA ALA A 195 37.25 -9.88 -15.89
C ALA A 195 37.02 -9.55 -14.40
N ASN A 196 37.82 -10.09 -13.47
CA ASN A 196 37.69 -9.81 -12.03
C ASN A 196 38.09 -8.38 -11.67
N GLN A 197 38.88 -7.69 -12.51
CA GLN A 197 39.20 -6.27 -12.29
C GLN A 197 37.99 -5.37 -12.44
N PHE A 198 37.01 -5.81 -13.23
CA PHE A 198 35.84 -5.02 -13.57
C PHE A 198 34.59 -5.60 -12.90
N VAL A 199 34.45 -6.92 -12.81
CA VAL A 199 33.25 -7.57 -12.23
C VAL A 199 33.66 -8.50 -11.08
N LYS A 200 33.18 -8.20 -9.87
CA LYS A 200 33.40 -9.07 -8.70
C LYS A 200 32.51 -10.31 -8.81
N LEU A 201 33.05 -11.37 -9.42
CA LEU A 201 32.35 -12.63 -9.65
C LEU A 201 31.80 -13.26 -8.35
N ASP A 202 32.48 -13.04 -7.22
CA ASP A 202 32.03 -13.49 -5.90
C ASP A 202 30.70 -12.84 -5.47
N HIS A 203 30.40 -11.62 -5.91
CA HIS A 203 29.12 -10.98 -5.60
C HIS A 203 27.96 -11.67 -6.34
N MET A 204 28.18 -12.18 -7.56
CA MET A 204 27.17 -13.01 -8.24
C MET A 204 26.93 -14.33 -7.51
N LYS A 205 27.99 -14.97 -7.00
CA LYS A 205 27.84 -16.17 -6.13
C LYS A 205 27.03 -15.84 -4.87
N ASN A 206 27.24 -14.68 -4.27
CA ASN A 206 26.48 -14.25 -3.10
C ASN A 206 24.98 -14.04 -3.41
N VAL A 207 24.64 -13.50 -4.59
CA VAL A 207 23.24 -13.42 -5.04
C VAL A 207 22.63 -14.81 -5.17
N LEU A 208 23.32 -15.75 -5.81
CA LEU A 208 22.85 -17.13 -5.96
C LEU A 208 22.68 -17.83 -4.61
N LYS A 209 23.61 -17.65 -3.67
CA LYS A 209 23.52 -18.22 -2.32
C LYS A 209 22.36 -17.63 -1.51
N ALA A 210 22.11 -16.33 -1.65
CA ALA A 210 20.97 -15.70 -1.00
C ALA A 210 19.63 -16.20 -1.59
N ALA A 211 19.56 -16.38 -2.91
CA ALA A 211 18.36 -16.87 -3.59
C ALA A 211 18.10 -18.37 -3.34
N LEU A 212 19.17 -19.18 -3.32
CA LEU A 212 19.16 -20.64 -3.21
C LEU A 212 20.08 -21.12 -2.06
N PRO A 213 19.74 -20.84 -0.80
CA PRO A 213 20.62 -21.15 0.34
C PRO A 213 20.89 -22.65 0.50
N HIS A 214 19.95 -23.52 0.12
CA HIS A 214 20.13 -24.98 0.11
C HIS A 214 21.13 -25.46 -0.94
N ARG A 215 21.45 -24.64 -1.94
CA ARG A 215 22.49 -24.90 -2.95
C ARG A 215 23.84 -24.26 -2.60
N ALA A 216 23.96 -23.57 -1.46
CA ALA A 216 25.13 -22.76 -1.16
C ALA A 216 26.46 -23.51 -1.27
N LYS A 217 26.51 -24.75 -0.76
CA LYS A 217 27.70 -25.60 -0.86
C LYS A 217 28.10 -25.90 -2.32
N VAL A 218 27.12 -26.19 -3.18
CA VAL A 218 27.36 -26.48 -4.60
C VAL A 218 27.81 -25.20 -5.33
N ILE A 219 27.27 -24.04 -4.94
CA ILE A 219 27.65 -22.73 -5.50
C ILE A 219 29.09 -22.36 -5.08
N ASP A 220 29.50 -22.66 -3.85
CA ASP A 220 30.86 -22.38 -3.37
C ASP A 220 31.90 -23.31 -4.02
N GLU A 221 31.56 -24.59 -4.23
CA GLU A 221 32.42 -25.56 -4.91
C GLU A 221 32.50 -25.34 -6.43
N GLY A 222 31.48 -24.70 -7.02
CA GLY A 222 31.39 -24.40 -8.45
C GLY A 222 32.18 -23.14 -8.87
N ASP A 223 32.62 -23.14 -10.12
CA ASP A 223 33.09 -21.92 -10.81
C ASP A 223 31.89 -21.10 -11.33
N VAL A 224 32.11 -19.84 -11.68
CA VAL A 224 31.14 -18.87 -12.23
C VAL A 224 30.39 -19.41 -13.44
N THR A 225 31.02 -20.34 -14.16
CA THR A 225 30.48 -21.09 -15.28
C THR A 225 29.26 -21.92 -14.87
N SER A 226 29.14 -22.34 -13.62
CA SER A 226 27.99 -23.10 -13.11
C SER A 226 26.71 -22.28 -12.91
N HIS A 227 26.79 -20.93 -12.96
CA HIS A 227 25.67 -20.05 -12.63
C HIS A 227 24.41 -20.29 -13.49
N TYR A 228 24.59 -20.69 -14.75
CA TYR A 228 23.49 -21.03 -15.65
C TYR A 228 22.56 -22.12 -15.10
N HIS A 229 23.12 -23.12 -14.40
CA HIS A 229 22.35 -24.27 -13.90
C HIS A 229 21.34 -23.90 -12.81
N PHE A 230 21.49 -22.72 -12.19
CA PHE A 230 20.62 -22.24 -11.12
C PHE A 230 19.50 -21.31 -11.62
N LEU A 231 19.59 -20.83 -12.87
CA LEU A 231 18.63 -19.86 -13.41
C LEU A 231 17.21 -20.42 -13.51
N ASP A 232 17.05 -21.69 -13.90
CA ASP A 232 15.73 -22.32 -13.96
C ASP A 232 15.10 -22.43 -12.56
N GLU A 233 15.89 -22.77 -11.55
CA GLU A 233 15.41 -22.88 -10.17
C GLU A 233 14.97 -21.51 -9.61
N ILE A 234 15.70 -20.44 -9.91
CA ILE A 234 15.26 -19.07 -9.55
C ILE A 234 13.98 -18.70 -10.30
N LYS A 235 13.86 -19.04 -11.58
CA LYS A 235 12.64 -18.82 -12.38
C LYS A 235 11.44 -19.56 -11.80
N GLN A 236 11.62 -20.78 -11.30
CA GLN A 236 10.56 -21.51 -10.59
C GLN A 236 10.18 -20.82 -9.28
N ASN A 237 11.14 -20.29 -8.52
CA ASN A 237 10.83 -19.51 -7.31
C ASN A 237 10.00 -18.26 -7.63
N ILE A 238 10.29 -17.57 -8.74
CA ILE A 238 9.47 -16.45 -9.22
C ILE A 238 8.03 -16.92 -9.47
N LEU A 239 7.83 -18.05 -10.17
CA LEU A 239 6.50 -18.60 -10.42
C LEU A 239 5.75 -18.97 -9.14
N VAL A 240 6.46 -19.46 -8.12
CA VAL A 240 5.87 -19.74 -6.81
C VAL A 240 5.38 -18.44 -6.15
N GLU A 241 6.20 -17.39 -6.10
CA GLU A 241 5.79 -16.13 -5.48
C GLU A 241 4.68 -15.42 -6.28
N ILE A 242 4.68 -15.52 -7.61
CA ILE A 242 3.56 -15.05 -8.46
C ILE A 242 2.25 -15.72 -8.02
N LYS A 243 2.25 -17.06 -7.87
CA LYS A 243 1.03 -17.78 -7.46
C LYS A 243 0.56 -17.34 -6.07
N ARG A 244 1.48 -17.20 -5.12
CA ARG A 244 1.17 -16.73 -3.76
C ARG A 244 0.53 -15.35 -3.76
N GLU A 245 1.07 -14.43 -4.56
CA GLU A 245 0.53 -13.08 -4.68
C GLU A 245 -0.87 -13.09 -5.33
N LEU A 246 -1.08 -13.91 -6.36
CA LEU A 246 -2.39 -14.10 -7.00
C LEU A 246 -3.42 -14.76 -6.07
N ASP A 247 -2.99 -15.68 -5.20
CA ASP A 247 -3.81 -16.34 -4.18
C ASP A 247 -4.10 -15.42 -2.97
N GLY A 248 -3.49 -14.22 -2.93
CA GLY A 248 -3.65 -13.25 -1.86
C GLY A 248 -2.91 -13.63 -0.58
N GLU A 249 -1.97 -14.57 -0.65
CA GLU A 249 -1.09 -14.92 0.45
C GLU A 249 -0.08 -13.80 0.67
N ARG A 250 0.01 -13.30 1.91
CA ARG A 250 1.01 -12.29 2.26
C ARG A 250 2.34 -12.94 2.62
N ALA A 251 3.43 -12.31 2.21
CA ALA A 251 4.76 -12.62 2.70
C ALA A 251 4.80 -12.60 4.25
N ASP A 252 5.31 -13.69 4.83
CA ASP A 252 5.56 -13.78 6.26
C ASP A 252 6.91 -13.14 6.63
N GLY A 253 7.22 -13.10 7.92
CA GLY A 253 8.46 -12.50 8.41
C GLY A 253 9.73 -13.22 7.94
N GLU A 254 9.67 -14.50 7.59
CA GLU A 254 10.82 -15.26 7.08
C GLU A 254 11.06 -14.95 5.61
N ALA A 255 9.99 -14.95 4.80
CA ALA A 255 10.01 -14.56 3.39
C ALA A 255 10.54 -13.14 3.22
N LEU A 256 10.12 -12.19 4.06
CA LEU A 256 10.62 -10.81 4.04
C LEU A 256 12.11 -10.71 4.39
N LYS A 257 12.59 -11.49 5.37
CA LYS A 257 14.02 -11.54 5.72
C LYS A 257 14.86 -12.13 4.58
N LYS A 258 14.37 -13.20 3.95
CA LYS A 258 15.01 -13.81 2.79
C LYS A 258 15.08 -12.81 1.63
N ALA A 259 13.98 -12.14 1.32
CA ALA A 259 13.92 -11.11 0.29
C ALA A 259 14.93 -9.97 0.56
N ALA A 260 15.01 -9.48 1.79
CA ALA A 260 15.99 -8.47 2.18
C ALA A 260 17.45 -8.96 1.97
N THR A 261 17.73 -10.20 2.37
CA THR A 261 19.07 -10.81 2.19
C THR A 261 19.46 -10.90 0.71
N ILE A 262 18.51 -11.29 -0.15
CA ILE A 262 18.70 -11.33 -1.61
C ILE A 262 18.97 -9.92 -2.15
N MET A 263 18.15 -8.94 -1.77
CA MET A 263 18.30 -7.56 -2.25
C MET A 263 19.60 -6.92 -1.80
N ASP A 264 20.10 -7.22 -0.61
CA ASP A 264 21.40 -6.74 -0.15
C ASP A 264 22.56 -7.34 -0.96
N ALA A 265 22.44 -8.58 -1.41
CA ALA A 265 23.40 -9.18 -2.33
C ALA A 265 23.31 -8.56 -3.73
N VAL A 266 22.11 -8.35 -4.25
CA VAL A 266 21.87 -7.71 -5.57
C VAL A 266 22.44 -6.30 -5.61
N LYS A 267 22.16 -5.47 -4.58
CA LYS A 267 22.69 -4.11 -4.49
C LYS A 267 24.21 -4.03 -4.53
N LYS A 268 24.93 -5.06 -4.06
CA LYS A 268 26.39 -5.11 -4.15
C LYS A 268 26.84 -5.30 -5.60
N VAL A 269 26.15 -6.15 -6.37
CA VAL A 269 26.41 -6.35 -7.81
C VAL A 269 26.11 -5.07 -8.59
N GLU A 270 24.98 -4.41 -8.33
CA GLU A 270 24.60 -3.16 -9.00
C GLU A 270 25.59 -2.02 -8.74
N ARG A 271 26.08 -1.90 -7.49
CA ARG A 271 27.11 -0.92 -7.15
C ARG A 271 28.38 -1.13 -7.94
N ASP A 272 28.89 -2.36 -8.00
CA ASP A 272 30.09 -2.66 -8.78
C ASP A 272 29.88 -2.29 -10.26
N ALA A 273 28.71 -2.63 -10.84
CA ALA A 273 28.39 -2.26 -12.22
C ALA A 273 28.38 -0.73 -12.43
N SER A 274 27.87 0.04 -11.48
CA SER A 274 27.86 1.51 -11.54
C SER A 274 29.23 2.16 -11.34
N GLU A 275 30.16 1.51 -10.63
CA GLU A 275 31.53 1.99 -10.47
C GLU A 275 32.32 1.85 -11.78
N ILE A 276 32.09 0.77 -12.53
CA ILE A 276 32.69 0.56 -13.87
C ILE A 276 32.24 1.66 -14.84
N SER A 277 30.94 2.00 -14.88
CA SER A 277 30.42 3.00 -15.82
C SER A 277 30.91 4.42 -15.54
N ASN A 278 31.31 4.72 -14.29
CA ASN A 278 31.77 6.04 -13.86
C ASN A 278 33.30 6.19 -13.86
N THR A 279 34.04 5.14 -14.18
CA THR A 279 35.50 5.23 -14.36
C THR A 279 35.75 5.92 -15.71
N PRO A 280 36.32 7.14 -15.76
CA PRO A 280 36.60 7.79 -17.03
C PRO A 280 37.56 6.89 -17.83
N ALA A 281 37.22 6.63 -19.10
CA ALA A 281 38.11 5.98 -20.04
C ALA A 281 39.44 6.75 -20.04
N SER A 282 40.42 6.24 -19.31
CA SER A 282 41.76 6.79 -19.32
C SER A 282 42.28 6.64 -20.73
N SER A 283 42.36 7.76 -21.42
CA SER A 283 43.02 7.98 -22.71
C SER A 283 44.54 7.81 -22.58
N GLU A 284 44.99 6.71 -21.99
CA GLU A 284 46.40 6.35 -21.92
C GLU A 284 46.60 4.93 -22.45
N LYS A 285 46.89 4.90 -23.75
CA LYS A 285 47.84 4.02 -24.44
C LYS A 285 47.60 2.51 -24.31
N PHE A 286 47.03 1.94 -25.37
CA PHE A 286 47.71 0.93 -26.18
C PHE A 286 47.52 1.29 -27.66
#